data_AF-A0A4Y8D195-F1
#
_entry.id   AF-A0A4Y8D195-F1
#
_cell.length_a   1.000
_cell.length_b   1.000
_cell.length_c   1.000
_cell.angle_alpha   90.00
_cell.angle_beta   90.00
_cell.angle_gamma   90.00
#
_symmetry.space_group_name_H-M   'P 1'
#
loop_
_entity.id
_entity.type
_entity.pdbx_description
1 polymer ?
#
loop_
_entity_poly.entity_id
_entity_poly.type
_entity_poly.pdbx_seq_one_letter_code
_entity_poly.pdbx_strand_id
1 'polypeptide(L)'
;MSDRNNPGGGRPIQEEQLAQQNQLVVHTSNVIDAAVVREVLDFDFSTLRQHPVLTIEKTDDNVQMIIDLDFTQAEPAPGIGALLQALMDYAAIIYDVKIFIEGPKHHHDAPTCKCRLANVALVMTVLNKFNLKKAEVIACLDDHDSYQQLELTIAAYKLNFRNWTLAYEVAGLDGKWDIPVGSEDELRLRRLYRKYFLKKL
;
A
#
# COMPACT_ATOMS: atom_id res chain seq x y z
N MET A 1 12.42 54.40 45.48
CA MET A 1 13.04 53.70 44.34
C MET A 1 13.10 52.22 44.74
N SER A 2 12.02 51.48 44.48
CA SER A 2 11.88 50.56 43.32
C SER A 2 12.79 49.34 43.50
N ASP A 3 12.31 48.26 44.11
CA ASP A 3 11.48 47.15 43.56
C ASP A 3 12.19 46.18 42.61
N ARG A 4 11.91 44.88 42.87
CA ARG A 4 11.81 43.68 42.01
C ARG A 4 12.92 42.63 42.21
N ASN A 5 12.65 41.56 42.99
CA ASN A 5 11.88 40.35 42.65
C ASN A 5 12.51 39.52 41.52
N ASN A 6 13.20 38.45 41.88
CA ASN A 6 13.46 37.31 40.99
C ASN A 6 12.54 36.15 41.42
N PRO A 7 11.59 35.68 40.57
CA PRO A 7 10.66 34.63 40.90
C PRO A 7 11.09 33.25 40.35
N GLY A 8 10.68 32.18 41.05
CA GLY A 8 10.44 30.83 40.48
C GLY A 8 11.68 29.95 40.30
N GLY A 9 11.82 28.76 40.90
CA GLY A 9 10.81 27.87 41.47
C GLY A 9 9.95 27.20 40.39
N GLY A 10 10.39 26.04 39.86
CA GLY A 10 9.47 25.12 39.17
C GLY A 10 10.04 24.20 38.07
N ARG A 11 10.41 22.97 38.45
CA ARG A 11 10.28 21.67 37.74
C ARG A 11 10.95 21.44 36.36
N PRO A 12 11.94 20.52 36.27
CA PRO A 12 12.29 19.79 35.04
C PRO A 12 11.49 18.47 34.84
N ILE A 13 10.63 18.08 35.79
CA ILE A 13 10.08 16.69 35.84
C ILE A 13 8.94 16.44 34.82
N GLN A 14 8.30 17.49 34.29
CA GLN A 14 7.15 17.32 33.40
C GLN A 14 7.50 17.01 31.94
N GLU A 15 8.65 17.44 31.44
CA GLU A 15 9.04 17.18 30.03
C GLU A 15 9.56 15.76 29.81
N GLU A 16 10.27 15.19 30.79
CA GLU A 16 10.78 13.81 30.71
C GLU A 16 9.66 12.77 30.80
N GLN A 17 8.63 13.01 31.61
CA GLN A 17 7.46 12.12 31.67
C GLN A 17 6.58 12.21 30.42
N LEU A 18 6.47 13.39 29.80
CA LEU A 18 5.75 13.55 28.53
C LEU A 18 6.52 12.91 27.37
N ALA A 19 7.86 12.99 27.36
CA ALA A 19 8.70 12.33 26.37
C ALA A 19 8.66 10.80 26.48
N GLN A 20 8.63 10.25 27.70
CA GLN A 20 8.47 8.81 27.92
C GLN A 20 7.04 8.32 27.63
N GLN A 21 6.00 9.11 27.93
CA GLN A 21 4.63 8.77 27.49
C GLN A 21 4.50 8.85 25.97
N ASN A 22 5.11 9.83 25.31
CA ASN A 22 5.08 9.91 23.85
C ASN A 22 5.89 8.79 23.19
N GLN A 23 6.98 8.31 23.79
CA GLN A 23 7.69 7.13 23.30
C GLN A 23 6.90 5.83 23.55
N LEU A 24 6.20 5.69 24.69
CA LEU A 24 5.33 4.53 24.95
C LEU A 24 4.09 4.51 24.03
N VAL A 25 3.52 5.68 23.73
CA VAL A 25 2.33 5.83 22.85
C VAL A 25 2.71 5.63 21.37
N VAL A 26 3.94 5.94 20.96
CA VAL A 26 4.43 5.66 19.60
C VAL A 26 4.70 4.16 19.39
N HIS A 27 4.98 3.39 20.45
CA HIS A 27 5.27 1.96 20.34
C HIS A 27 4.07 1.02 20.48
N THR A 28 2.84 1.50 20.74
CA THR A 28 1.71 0.65 21.12
C THR A 28 0.59 0.43 20.08
N SER A 29 0.79 0.72 18.79
CA SER A 29 -0.31 0.54 17.79
C SER A 29 -0.02 -0.33 16.56
N ASN A 30 1.13 -0.99 16.47
CA ASN A 30 1.49 -1.81 15.29
C ASN A 30 1.65 -3.31 15.55
N VAL A 31 1.44 -3.78 16.79
CA VAL A 31 1.47 -5.22 17.08
C VAL A 31 0.03 -5.73 17.02
N ILE A 32 -0.25 -6.62 16.07
CA ILE A 32 -1.46 -7.45 16.13
C ILE A 32 -1.28 -8.36 17.34
N ASP A 33 -2.27 -8.42 18.23
CA ASP A 33 -2.22 -9.32 19.38
C ASP A 33 -1.87 -10.74 18.90
N ALA A 34 -0.96 -11.42 19.57
CA ALA A 34 -0.57 -12.79 19.24
C ALA A 34 -1.78 -13.73 19.15
N ALA A 35 -2.85 -13.46 19.92
CA ALA A 35 -4.12 -14.17 19.81
C ALA A 35 -4.81 -13.95 18.45
N VAL A 36 -4.82 -12.71 17.94
CA VAL A 36 -5.40 -12.36 16.62
C VAL A 36 -4.56 -12.93 15.49
N VAL A 37 -3.23 -12.90 15.59
CA VAL A 37 -2.35 -13.55 14.59
C VAL A 37 -2.66 -15.04 14.50
N ARG A 38 -2.80 -15.71 15.64
CA ARG A 38 -3.12 -17.14 15.68
C ARG A 38 -4.50 -17.45 15.12
N GLU A 39 -5.51 -16.64 15.42
CA GLU A 39 -6.86 -16.79 14.85
C GLU A 39 -6.84 -16.67 13.31
N VAL A 40 -6.07 -15.71 12.78
CA VAL A 40 -5.92 -15.53 11.32
C VAL A 40 -5.16 -16.69 10.67
N LEU A 41 -4.13 -17.22 11.34
CA LEU A 41 -3.39 -18.40 10.87
C LEU A 41 -4.28 -19.64 10.81
N ASP A 42 -5.14 -19.84 11.81
CA ASP A 42 -6.08 -20.97 11.88
C ASP A 42 -7.32 -20.77 10.99
N PHE A 43 -7.56 -19.56 10.46
CA PHE A 43 -8.72 -19.26 9.64
C PHE A 43 -8.73 -20.04 8.31
N ASP A 44 -9.86 -20.67 7.98
CA ASP A 44 -10.06 -21.36 6.70
C ASP A 44 -10.49 -20.38 5.59
N PHE A 45 -9.52 -19.90 4.82
CA PHE A 45 -9.77 -18.97 3.70
C PHE A 45 -10.56 -19.57 2.54
N SER A 46 -10.69 -20.91 2.46
CA SER A 46 -11.51 -21.54 1.42
C SER A 46 -13.01 -21.25 1.57
N THR A 47 -13.42 -20.79 2.76
CA THR A 47 -14.79 -20.37 3.07
C THR A 47 -15.15 -19.00 2.48
N LEU A 48 -14.16 -18.20 2.08
CA LEU A 48 -14.36 -16.89 1.47
C LEU A 48 -14.45 -16.99 -0.05
N ARG A 49 -15.01 -15.95 -0.70
CA ARG A 49 -15.04 -15.90 -2.16
C ARG A 49 -13.62 -15.90 -2.73
N GLN A 50 -13.36 -16.85 -3.63
CA GLN A 50 -12.08 -16.98 -4.31
C GLN A 50 -12.06 -16.13 -5.59
N HIS A 51 -10.88 -15.66 -5.97
CA HIS A 51 -10.67 -14.98 -7.24
C HIS A 51 -9.32 -15.39 -7.84
N PRO A 52 -9.20 -15.62 -9.17
CA PRO A 52 -7.95 -16.11 -9.78
C PRO A 52 -6.71 -15.23 -9.55
N VAL A 53 -6.92 -13.93 -9.34
CA VAL A 53 -5.84 -12.97 -9.06
C VAL A 53 -5.49 -12.84 -7.57
N LEU A 54 -6.20 -13.55 -6.70
CA LEU A 54 -6.00 -13.52 -5.26
C LEU A 54 -5.36 -14.83 -4.81
N THR A 55 -4.26 -14.73 -4.10
CA THR A 55 -3.62 -15.87 -3.43
C THR A 55 -3.40 -15.52 -1.97
N ILE A 56 -3.61 -16.48 -1.08
CA ILE A 56 -3.28 -16.35 0.34
C ILE A 56 -2.05 -17.20 0.63
N GLU A 57 -0.99 -16.54 1.09
CA GLU A 57 0.20 -17.20 1.60
C GLU A 57 0.20 -17.17 3.12
N LYS A 58 0.41 -18.34 3.73
CA LYS A 58 0.57 -18.48 5.18
C LYS A 58 2.00 -18.88 5.49
N THR A 59 2.64 -18.14 6.38
CA THR A 59 3.88 -18.55 7.06
C THR A 59 3.53 -18.95 8.50
N ASP A 60 4.54 -19.36 9.28
CA ASP A 60 4.33 -19.73 10.68
C ASP A 60 3.85 -18.56 11.56
N ASP A 61 4.05 -17.32 11.10
CA ASP A 61 3.85 -16.09 11.85
C ASP A 61 3.05 -15.00 11.13
N ASN A 62 2.71 -15.19 9.85
CA ASN A 62 2.04 -14.19 9.03
C ASN A 62 1.06 -14.82 8.04
N VAL A 63 0.05 -14.02 7.68
CA VAL A 63 -0.81 -14.30 6.53
C VAL A 63 -0.77 -13.10 5.61
N GLN A 64 -0.29 -13.32 4.39
CA GLN A 64 -0.18 -12.30 3.36
C GLN A 64 -1.15 -12.60 2.23
N MET A 65 -1.93 -11.60 1.83
CA MET A 65 -2.68 -11.66 0.59
C MET A 65 -1.82 -11.15 -0.56
N ILE A 66 -1.75 -11.91 -1.64
CA ILE A 66 -1.15 -11.51 -2.90
C ILE A 66 -2.26 -11.19 -3.91
N ILE A 67 -2.15 -10.03 -4.55
CA ILE A 67 -3.04 -9.57 -5.62
C ILE A 67 -2.21 -9.40 -6.90
N ASP A 68 -2.51 -10.19 -7.92
CA ASP A 68 -1.78 -10.17 -9.20
C ASP A 68 -2.59 -9.50 -10.31
N LEU A 69 -2.27 -8.25 -10.62
CA LEU A 69 -3.00 -7.45 -11.60
C LEU A 69 -2.25 -7.40 -12.94
N ASP A 70 -2.53 -8.37 -13.79
CA ASP A 70 -2.06 -8.42 -15.17
C ASP A 70 -2.94 -7.55 -16.11
N PHE A 71 -2.33 -6.51 -16.68
CA PHE A 71 -2.93 -5.65 -17.70
C PHE A 71 -2.18 -5.68 -19.04
N THR A 72 -1.39 -6.72 -19.31
CA THR A 72 -0.66 -6.89 -20.58
C THR A 72 -1.60 -7.11 -21.76
N GLN A 73 -2.73 -7.79 -21.54
CA GLN A 73 -3.71 -8.14 -22.58
C GLN A 73 -4.71 -7.02 -22.89
N ALA A 74 -5.16 -6.95 -24.16
CA ALA A 74 -6.04 -5.90 -24.66
C ALA A 74 -7.48 -5.98 -24.13
N GLU A 75 -8.05 -7.17 -23.91
CA GLU A 75 -9.36 -7.38 -23.29
C GLU A 75 -9.52 -8.79 -22.67
N PRO A 76 -10.44 -8.97 -21.70
CA PRO A 76 -10.90 -7.97 -20.75
C PRO A 76 -9.94 -7.91 -19.54
N ALA A 77 -9.90 -6.75 -18.91
CA ALA A 77 -9.25 -6.58 -17.61
C ALA A 77 -9.69 -7.68 -16.62
N PRO A 78 -8.86 -8.03 -15.62
CA PRO A 78 -9.27 -8.94 -14.53
C PRO A 78 -10.65 -8.53 -14.04
N GLY A 79 -11.55 -9.50 -13.85
CA GLY A 79 -12.97 -9.31 -13.55
C GLY A 79 -13.20 -8.41 -12.34
N ILE A 80 -13.07 -7.09 -12.54
CA ILE A 80 -12.73 -6.17 -11.46
C ILE A 80 -13.86 -6.11 -10.45
N GLY A 81 -15.11 -6.16 -10.91
CA GLY A 81 -16.27 -6.24 -10.03
C GLY A 81 -16.25 -7.47 -9.12
N ALA A 82 -15.91 -8.65 -9.65
CA ALA A 82 -15.78 -9.88 -8.87
C ALA A 82 -14.58 -9.82 -7.92
N LEU A 83 -13.45 -9.25 -8.36
CA LEU A 83 -12.29 -9.02 -7.50
C LEU A 83 -12.61 -8.12 -6.31
N LEU A 84 -13.22 -6.95 -6.55
CA LEU A 84 -13.58 -6.00 -5.49
C LEU A 84 -14.55 -6.63 -4.49
N GLN A 85 -15.48 -7.43 -4.99
CA GLN A 85 -16.41 -8.20 -4.16
C GLN A 85 -15.68 -9.26 -3.32
N ALA A 86 -14.77 -10.02 -3.90
CA ALA A 86 -13.97 -11.00 -3.18
C ALA A 86 -13.13 -10.30 -2.09
N LEU A 87 -12.39 -9.25 -2.43
CA LEU A 87 -11.55 -8.48 -1.50
C LEU A 87 -12.32 -8.04 -0.24
N MET A 88 -13.55 -7.58 -0.38
CA MET A 88 -14.36 -7.14 0.77
C MET A 88 -14.57 -8.24 1.82
N ASP A 89 -14.59 -9.53 1.43
CA ASP A 89 -14.74 -10.65 2.37
C ASP A 89 -13.50 -10.83 3.26
N TYR A 90 -12.33 -10.39 2.80
CA TYR A 90 -11.06 -10.52 3.52
C TYR A 90 -10.75 -9.31 4.41
N ALA A 91 -11.51 -8.22 4.31
CA ALA A 91 -11.16 -6.91 4.87
C ALA A 91 -10.94 -6.90 6.39
N ALA A 92 -11.63 -7.78 7.12
CA ALA A 92 -11.52 -7.91 8.57
C ALA A 92 -10.42 -8.87 9.04
N ILE A 93 -9.88 -9.69 8.14
CA ILE A 93 -9.00 -10.82 8.46
C ILE A 93 -7.57 -10.58 7.97
N ILE A 94 -7.41 -9.91 6.83
CA ILE A 94 -6.11 -9.67 6.21
C ILE A 94 -5.51 -8.33 6.66
N TYR A 95 -4.24 -8.39 7.08
CA TYR A 95 -3.48 -7.26 7.59
C TYR A 95 -2.23 -6.91 6.76
N ASP A 96 -1.76 -7.84 5.92
CA ASP A 96 -0.61 -7.66 5.04
C ASP A 96 -0.98 -8.02 3.60
N VAL A 97 -0.65 -7.13 2.66
CA VAL A 97 -1.01 -7.25 1.24
C VAL A 97 0.19 -6.96 0.37
N LYS A 98 0.45 -7.83 -0.61
CA LYS A 98 1.38 -7.60 -1.71
C LYS A 98 0.61 -7.49 -3.02
N ILE A 99 0.89 -6.47 -3.82
CA ILE A 99 0.18 -6.18 -5.06
C ILE A 99 1.20 -6.17 -6.18
N PHE A 100 1.08 -7.10 -7.11
CA PHE A 100 1.81 -7.07 -8.38
C PHE A 100 0.96 -6.37 -9.43
N ILE A 101 1.59 -5.50 -10.21
CA ILE A 101 0.96 -4.75 -11.29
C ILE A 101 1.81 -4.92 -12.53
N GLU A 102 1.31 -5.67 -13.50
CA GLU A 102 1.95 -5.82 -14.80
C GLU A 102 1.25 -4.93 -15.83
N GLY A 103 1.98 -3.92 -16.29
CA GLY A 103 1.48 -2.96 -17.28
C GLY A 103 1.87 -3.34 -18.70
N PRO A 104 1.15 -2.85 -19.73
CA PRO A 104 1.60 -3.03 -21.11
C PRO A 104 2.94 -2.33 -21.33
N LYS A 105 3.79 -2.90 -22.18
CA LYS A 105 5.03 -2.24 -22.63
C LYS A 105 4.78 -0.87 -23.26
N HIS A 106 3.70 -0.76 -24.02
CA HIS A 106 3.27 0.47 -24.68
C HIS A 106 1.79 0.72 -24.40
N HIS A 107 1.49 1.93 -23.94
CA HIS A 107 0.11 2.40 -23.83
C HIS A 107 -0.40 2.73 -25.25
N HIS A 108 -0.96 1.73 -25.93
CA HIS A 108 -1.42 1.85 -27.33
C HIS A 108 -2.54 2.88 -27.49
N ASP A 109 -3.39 3.06 -26.47
CA ASP A 109 -4.42 4.09 -26.47
C ASP A 109 -4.68 4.67 -25.06
N ALA A 110 -4.94 5.97 -25.01
CA ALA A 110 -5.17 6.71 -23.76
C ALA A 110 -6.44 6.27 -22.99
N PRO A 111 -7.58 5.95 -23.66
CA PRO A 111 -8.75 5.40 -22.98
C PRO A 111 -8.48 4.11 -22.20
N THR A 112 -7.80 3.13 -22.81
CA THR A 112 -7.44 1.85 -22.17
C THR A 112 -6.52 2.06 -20.98
N CYS A 113 -5.50 2.91 -21.12
CA CYS A 113 -4.61 3.28 -20.01
C CYS A 113 -5.40 3.89 -18.83
N LYS A 114 -6.33 4.81 -19.11
CA LYS A 114 -7.21 5.39 -18.08
C LYS A 114 -8.12 4.35 -17.42
N CYS A 115 -8.68 3.42 -18.19
CA CYS A 115 -9.53 2.36 -17.67
C CYS A 115 -8.76 1.44 -16.72
N ARG A 116 -7.55 1.00 -17.12
CA ARG A 116 -6.66 0.19 -16.28
C ARG A 116 -6.28 0.92 -15.00
N LEU A 117 -5.86 2.18 -15.11
CA LEU A 117 -5.56 3.01 -13.95
C LEU A 117 -6.77 3.18 -13.01
N ALA A 118 -7.97 3.32 -13.56
CA ALA A 118 -9.20 3.38 -12.76
C ALA A 118 -9.47 2.06 -12.02
N ASN A 119 -9.23 0.91 -12.66
CA ASN A 119 -9.37 -0.41 -12.02
C ASN A 119 -8.40 -0.59 -10.84
N VAL A 120 -7.11 -0.26 -11.03
CA VAL A 120 -6.14 -0.28 -9.91
C VAL A 120 -6.58 0.68 -8.81
N ALA A 121 -7.04 1.88 -9.15
CA ALA A 121 -7.54 2.84 -8.16
C ALA A 121 -8.76 2.34 -7.37
N LEU A 122 -9.63 1.52 -7.97
CA LEU A 122 -10.75 0.88 -7.26
C LEU A 122 -10.24 -0.17 -6.25
N VAL A 123 -9.24 -0.97 -6.61
CA VAL A 123 -8.58 -1.91 -5.68
C VAL A 123 -8.02 -1.15 -4.48
N MET A 124 -7.25 -0.08 -4.71
CA MET A 124 -6.71 0.75 -3.61
C MET A 124 -7.82 1.35 -2.72
N THR A 125 -8.97 1.69 -3.30
CA THR A 125 -10.13 2.22 -2.56
C THR A 125 -10.76 1.16 -1.66
N VAL A 126 -10.82 -0.11 -2.11
CA VAL A 126 -11.27 -1.23 -1.29
C VAL A 126 -10.26 -1.57 -0.19
N LEU A 127 -8.97 -1.57 -0.50
CA LEU A 127 -7.91 -1.81 0.50
C LEU A 127 -7.90 -0.78 1.62
N ASN A 128 -8.32 0.46 1.36
CA ASN A 128 -8.53 1.48 2.39
C ASN A 128 -9.65 1.14 3.41
N LYS A 129 -10.42 0.07 3.20
CA LYS A 129 -11.42 -0.46 4.14
C LYS A 129 -10.86 -1.54 5.06
N PHE A 130 -9.68 -2.07 4.76
CA PHE A 130 -9.01 -3.08 5.55
C PHE A 130 -8.27 -2.41 6.71
N ASN A 131 -7.95 -3.17 7.76
CA ASN A 131 -7.09 -2.71 8.85
C ASN A 131 -5.61 -3.00 8.53
N LEU A 132 -5.14 -2.66 7.32
CA LEU A 132 -3.80 -3.04 6.85
C LEU A 132 -2.72 -2.47 7.76
N LYS A 133 -1.80 -3.35 8.16
CA LYS A 133 -0.55 -2.98 8.82
C LYS A 133 0.52 -2.71 7.79
N LYS A 134 0.53 -3.40 6.67
CA LYS A 134 1.54 -3.26 5.63
C LYS A 134 0.93 -3.47 4.25
N ALA A 135 1.44 -2.74 3.27
CA ALA A 135 1.27 -3.12 1.87
C ALA A 135 2.56 -2.94 1.05
N GLU A 136 2.79 -3.82 0.10
CA GLU A 136 3.84 -3.68 -0.90
C GLU A 136 3.18 -3.57 -2.28
N VAL A 137 3.48 -2.51 -3.03
CA VAL A 137 3.06 -2.35 -4.42
C VAL A 137 4.29 -2.54 -5.30
N ILE A 138 4.23 -3.52 -6.18
CA ILE A 138 5.35 -3.95 -7.02
C ILE A 138 4.90 -3.87 -8.48
N ALA A 139 5.62 -3.09 -9.28
CA ALA A 139 5.45 -3.13 -10.73
C ALA A 139 6.32 -4.22 -11.35
N CYS A 140 5.74 -4.98 -12.28
CA CYS A 140 6.48 -5.91 -13.11
C CYS A 140 6.88 -5.18 -14.40
N LEU A 141 8.19 -5.03 -14.64
CA LEU A 141 8.77 -4.33 -15.79
C LEU A 141 9.42 -5.31 -16.76
N ASP A 142 9.39 -4.99 -18.05
CA ASP A 142 10.15 -5.73 -19.06
C ASP A 142 11.67 -5.45 -18.95
N ASP A 143 12.03 -4.24 -18.50
CA ASP A 143 13.40 -3.72 -18.41
C ASP A 143 13.47 -2.54 -17.43
N HIS A 144 14.66 -2.21 -16.93
CA HIS A 144 14.89 -1.07 -16.03
C HIS A 144 14.44 0.27 -16.63
N ASP A 145 14.55 0.43 -17.95
CA ASP A 145 14.20 1.67 -18.64
C ASP A 145 12.68 1.79 -18.94
N SER A 146 11.89 0.77 -18.61
CA SER A 146 10.45 0.70 -18.89
C SER A 146 9.59 1.48 -17.89
N TYR A 147 9.96 2.74 -17.62
CA TYR A 147 9.26 3.64 -16.69
C TYR A 147 7.74 3.74 -16.97
N GLN A 148 7.30 3.61 -18.23
CA GLN A 148 5.88 3.66 -18.60
C GLN A 148 5.04 2.55 -17.94
N GLN A 149 5.63 1.40 -17.63
CA GLN A 149 4.94 0.31 -16.92
C GLN A 149 4.72 0.66 -15.44
N LEU A 150 5.49 1.59 -14.87
CA LEU A 150 5.25 2.12 -13.51
C LEU A 150 3.99 2.98 -13.41
N GLU A 151 3.44 3.48 -14.52
CA GLU A 151 2.37 4.48 -14.48
C GLU A 151 1.09 3.99 -13.80
N LEU A 152 0.79 2.68 -13.84
CA LEU A 152 -0.38 2.12 -13.16
C LEU A 152 -0.23 2.15 -11.63
N THR A 153 1.01 2.09 -11.12
CA THR A 153 1.30 2.13 -9.68
C THR A 153 0.97 3.47 -9.04
N ILE A 154 0.77 4.54 -9.82
CA ILE A 154 0.40 5.85 -9.25
C ILE A 154 -0.94 5.80 -8.53
N ALA A 155 -1.78 4.79 -8.79
CA ALA A 155 -2.98 4.55 -8.01
C ALA A 155 -2.68 4.25 -6.52
N ALA A 156 -1.51 3.70 -6.19
CA ALA A 156 -1.08 3.39 -4.82
C ALA A 156 -1.03 4.65 -3.92
N TYR A 157 -0.80 5.84 -4.49
CA TYR A 157 -0.90 7.11 -3.74
C TYR A 157 -2.32 7.41 -3.21
N LYS A 158 -3.34 6.63 -3.58
CA LYS A 158 -4.68 6.68 -2.97
C LYS A 158 -4.78 5.90 -1.65
N LEU A 159 -3.79 5.08 -1.30
CA LEU A 159 -3.78 4.38 -0.01
C LEU A 159 -3.74 5.42 1.12
N ASN A 160 -4.63 5.29 2.10
CA ASN A 160 -4.84 6.28 3.17
C ASN A 160 -4.00 6.01 4.43
N PHE A 161 -3.26 4.90 4.46
CA PHE A 161 -2.31 4.55 5.52
C PHE A 161 -0.88 4.83 5.08
N ARG A 162 0.04 4.91 6.03
CA ARG A 162 1.43 5.33 5.77
C ARG A 162 2.40 4.17 5.53
N ASN A 163 2.07 2.98 6.01
CA ASN A 163 2.99 1.83 5.97
C ASN A 163 2.84 1.01 4.69
N TRP A 164 3.05 1.66 3.54
CA TRP A 164 3.14 0.98 2.26
C TRP A 164 4.42 1.35 1.53
N THR A 165 4.87 0.46 0.64
CA THR A 165 6.10 0.64 -0.16
C THR A 165 5.81 0.52 -1.64
N LEU A 166 6.66 1.13 -2.46
CA LEU A 166 6.66 1.00 -3.90
C LEU A 166 7.99 0.41 -4.34
N ALA A 167 7.94 -0.62 -5.17
CA ALA A 167 9.10 -1.26 -5.76
C ALA A 167 8.79 -1.68 -7.20
N TYR A 168 9.81 -2.18 -7.89
CA TYR A 168 9.64 -2.86 -9.16
C TYR A 168 10.50 -4.13 -9.22
N GLU A 169 10.08 -5.05 -10.08
CA GLU A 169 10.82 -6.25 -10.47
C GLU A 169 10.98 -6.21 -11.99
N VAL A 170 12.06 -6.80 -12.50
CA VAL A 170 12.38 -6.82 -13.93
C VAL A 170 12.31 -8.27 -14.42
N ALA A 171 11.54 -8.50 -15.48
CA ALA A 171 11.34 -9.83 -16.05
C ALA A 171 12.69 -10.48 -16.41
N GLY A 172 12.92 -11.69 -15.89
CA GLY A 172 14.15 -12.45 -16.13
C GLY A 172 15.35 -12.03 -15.28
N LEU A 173 15.19 -11.07 -14.35
CA LEU A 173 16.20 -10.72 -13.35
C LEU A 173 15.70 -11.07 -11.95
N ASP A 174 16.53 -11.77 -11.19
CA ASP A 174 16.26 -12.02 -9.77
C ASP A 174 16.55 -10.74 -8.98
N GLY A 175 15.49 -10.04 -8.56
CA GLY A 175 15.65 -8.86 -7.73
C GLY A 175 14.37 -8.06 -7.57
N LYS A 176 14.30 -7.32 -6.46
CA LYS A 176 13.30 -6.30 -6.20
C LYS A 176 14.02 -4.98 -5.92
N TRP A 177 13.65 -3.93 -6.65
CA TRP A 177 14.24 -2.61 -6.52
C TRP A 177 13.21 -1.66 -5.93
N ASP A 178 13.46 -1.23 -4.70
CA ASP A 178 12.61 -0.23 -4.04
C ASP A 178 12.68 1.08 -4.82
N ILE A 179 11.56 1.81 -4.88
CA ILE A 179 11.46 3.18 -5.38
C ILE A 179 11.37 4.10 -4.16
N PRO A 180 12.49 4.68 -3.68
CA PRO A 180 12.50 5.44 -2.44
C PRO A 180 11.75 6.76 -2.60
N VAL A 181 11.15 7.23 -1.51
CA VAL A 181 10.55 8.57 -1.45
C VAL A 181 11.58 9.64 -1.79
N GLY A 182 11.25 10.51 -2.75
CA GLY A 182 12.15 11.59 -3.20
C GLY A 182 13.16 11.20 -4.28
N SER A 183 13.19 9.93 -4.72
CA SER A 183 13.92 9.53 -5.93
C SER A 183 13.35 10.19 -7.18
N GLU A 184 14.13 10.23 -8.27
CA GLU A 184 13.67 10.83 -9.54
C GLU A 184 12.39 10.16 -10.05
N ASP A 185 12.34 8.83 -10.03
CA ASP A 185 11.16 8.09 -10.47
C ASP A 185 9.96 8.32 -9.56
N GLU A 186 10.13 8.34 -8.24
CA GLU A 186 9.04 8.67 -7.30
C GLU A 186 8.49 10.08 -7.57
N LEU A 187 9.36 11.07 -7.79
CA LEU A 187 8.95 12.44 -8.09
C LEU A 187 8.19 12.53 -9.41
N ARG A 188 8.62 11.79 -10.43
CA ARG A 188 7.92 11.70 -11.73
C ARG A 188 6.55 11.05 -11.55
N LEU A 189 6.45 9.95 -10.81
CA LEU A 189 5.18 9.26 -10.51
C LEU A 189 4.24 10.16 -9.72
N ARG A 190 4.74 10.91 -8.74
CA ARG A 190 3.96 11.87 -7.95
C ARG A 190 3.41 13.01 -8.80
N ARG A 191 4.19 13.51 -9.78
CA ARG A 191 3.69 14.51 -10.76
C ARG A 191 2.56 13.92 -11.62
N LEU A 192 2.71 12.65 -12.03
CA LEU A 192 1.70 11.94 -12.79
C LEU A 192 0.42 11.73 -11.97
N TYR A 193 0.53 11.28 -10.73
CA TYR A 193 -0.59 11.17 -9.80
C TYR A 193 -1.36 12.49 -9.67
N ARG A 194 -0.67 13.61 -9.47
CA ARG A 194 -1.30 14.94 -9.41
C ARG A 194 -2.07 15.27 -10.69
N LYS A 195 -1.50 14.95 -11.85
CA LYS A 195 -2.12 15.17 -13.16
C LYS A 195 -3.42 14.37 -13.34
N TYR A 196 -3.44 13.11 -12.91
CA TYR A 196 -4.58 12.20 -13.15
C TYR A 196 -5.64 12.24 -12.04
N PHE A 197 -5.28 12.53 -10.79
CA PHE A 197 -6.20 12.41 -9.66
C PHE A 197 -6.45 13.69 -8.87
N LEU A 198 -5.52 14.66 -8.87
CA LEU A 198 -5.64 15.87 -8.05
C LEU A 198 -5.90 17.14 -8.84
N LYS A 199 -5.98 17.09 -10.18
CA LYS A 199 -6.36 18.26 -10.96
C LYS A 199 -7.81 18.66 -10.61
N LYS A 200 -7.91 19.68 -9.76
CA LYS A 200 -9.01 20.65 -9.79
C LYS A 200 -9.08 21.21 -11.22
N LEU A 201 -10.27 21.15 -11.82
CA LEU A 201 -10.66 21.99 -12.95
C LEU A 201 -10.37 23.46 -12.64
#